data_AF-A0A957I6R3-F1
#
_entry.id   AF-A0A957I6R3-F1
#
_cell.length_a   1.000
_cell.length_b   1.000
_cell.length_c   1.000
_cell.angle_alpha   90.00
_cell.angle_beta   90.00
_cell.angle_gamma   90.00
#
_symmetry.space_group_name_H-M   'P 1'
#
loop_
_entity.id
_entity.type
_entity.pdbx_description
1 polymer ?
#
loop_
_entity_poly.entity_id
_entity_poly.type
_entity_poly.pdbx_seq_one_letter_code
_entity_poly.pdbx_strand_id
1 'polypeptide(L)'
;MSSLLLTIRESVRYRGKSGHYSWVAHRLSGLAILGFLVIHVWDTANAHFYPELYAWSIALFKHPLFAVGEIGVMAAVLYHAFNGIRITILDFKPEWWKYQKRSAAIVWILFAAVFVPIGIYMLVEFTGRCGSLGAACWQFPRVSDFTG
;
A
#
# COMPACT_ATOMS: atom_id res chain seq x y z
N MET A 1 28.90 22.55 13.50
CA MET A 1 28.70 21.10 13.76
C MET A 1 27.33 20.71 13.24
N SER A 2 27.26 19.59 12.51
CA SER A 2 26.26 19.29 11.48
C SER A 2 24.79 19.37 11.94
N SER A 3 24.08 20.40 11.45
CA SER A 3 22.62 20.58 11.65
C SER A 3 21.83 19.35 11.22
N LEU A 4 22.27 18.66 10.18
CA LEU A 4 21.60 17.47 9.64
C LEU A 4 21.67 16.28 10.60
N LEU A 5 22.80 16.08 11.27
CA LEU A 5 22.94 15.04 12.30
C LEU A 5 22.10 15.35 13.54
N LEU A 6 22.00 16.62 13.93
CA LEU A 6 21.12 17.03 15.03
C LEU A 6 19.65 16.83 14.67
N THR A 7 19.22 17.19 13.45
CA THR A 7 17.86 16.96 12.99
C THR A 7 17.54 15.47 12.96
N ILE A 8 18.40 14.63 12.40
CA ILE A 8 18.19 13.16 12.39
C ILE A 8 18.12 12.62 13.83
N ARG A 9 19.05 13.01 14.69
CA ARG A 9 19.11 12.52 16.08
C ARG A 9 17.87 12.94 16.88
N GLU A 10 17.42 14.18 16.76
CA GLU A 10 16.24 14.67 17.46
C GLU A 10 14.93 14.13 16.85
N SER A 11 14.86 13.94 15.53
CA SER A 11 13.74 13.25 14.89
C SER A 11 13.61 11.79 15.35
N VAL A 12 14.74 11.08 15.50
CA VAL A 12 14.76 9.71 16.06
C VAL A 12 14.44 9.71 17.56
N ARG A 13 14.86 10.74 18.30
CA ARG A 13 14.57 10.88 19.74
C ARG A 13 13.11 11.25 20.01
N TYR A 14 12.43 11.89 19.07
CA TYR A 14 11.03 12.26 19.20
C TYR A 14 10.11 11.03 19.19
N ARG A 15 9.46 10.75 20.32
CA ARG A 15 8.66 9.52 20.51
C ARG A 15 7.28 9.51 19.85
N GLY A 16 6.95 10.51 19.02
CA GLY A 16 5.70 10.59 18.26
C GLY A 16 4.43 10.58 19.11
N LYS A 17 3.66 11.66 19.14
CA LYS A 17 2.25 11.54 19.59
C LYS A 17 1.43 10.86 18.49
N SER A 18 0.25 10.32 18.82
CA SER A 18 -0.63 9.63 17.85
C SER A 18 -0.85 10.41 16.55
N GLY A 19 -0.94 11.74 16.60
CA GLY A 19 -1.03 12.60 15.41
C GLY A 19 0.19 12.55 14.49
N HIS A 20 1.40 12.40 15.03
CA HIS A 20 2.62 12.27 14.22
C HIS A 20 2.63 10.96 13.43
N TYR A 21 2.25 9.84 14.06
CA TYR A 21 2.15 8.55 13.38
C TYR A 21 1.08 8.58 12.28
N SER A 22 -0.08 9.20 12.55
CA SER A 22 -1.11 9.36 11.52
C SER A 22 -0.63 10.19 10.31
N TRP A 23 0.16 11.24 10.58
CA TRP A 23 0.75 12.07 9.52
C TRP A 23 1.78 11.31 8.68
N VAL A 24 2.71 10.59 9.33
CA VAL A 24 3.74 9.79 8.62
C VAL A 24 3.05 8.73 7.76
N ALA A 25 2.12 7.97 8.34
CA ALA A 25 1.42 6.90 7.66
C ALA A 25 0.64 7.42 6.43
N HIS A 26 -0.01 8.58 6.53
CA HIS A 26 -0.79 9.15 5.42
C HIS A 26 0.09 9.58 4.24
N ARG A 27 1.28 10.13 4.53
CA ARG A 27 2.24 10.51 3.48
C ARG A 27 2.87 9.30 2.83
N LEU A 28 3.32 8.33 3.62
CA LEU A 28 3.89 7.10 3.10
C LEU A 28 2.88 6.33 2.26
N SER A 29 1.62 6.24 2.71
CA SER A 29 0.58 5.60 1.91
C SER A 29 0.28 6.37 0.62
N GLY A 30 0.26 7.71 0.66
CA GLY A 30 0.10 8.52 -0.55
C GLY A 30 1.22 8.32 -1.57
N LEU A 31 2.47 8.26 -1.11
CA LEU A 31 3.63 7.98 -1.98
C LEU A 31 3.57 6.55 -2.55
N ALA A 32 3.16 5.57 -1.75
CA ALA A 32 2.98 4.19 -2.21
C ALA A 32 1.89 4.10 -3.29
N ILE A 33 0.76 4.78 -3.10
CA ILE A 33 -0.35 4.84 -4.08
C ILE A 33 0.11 5.54 -5.35
N LEU A 34 0.84 6.66 -5.25
CA LEU A 34 1.36 7.36 -6.41
C LEU A 34 2.32 6.46 -7.22
N GLY A 35 3.25 5.79 -6.55
CA GLY A 35 4.17 4.84 -7.19
C GLY A 35 3.43 3.69 -7.87
N PHE A 36 2.44 3.11 -7.18
CA PHE A 36 1.56 2.10 -7.76
C PHE A 36 0.83 2.63 -8.98
N LEU A 37 0.23 3.83 -8.92
CA LEU A 37 -0.55 4.41 -10.01
C LEU A 37 0.29 4.62 -11.27
N VAL A 38 1.53 5.08 -11.13
CA VAL A 38 2.45 5.22 -12.27
C VAL A 38 2.71 3.88 -12.95
N ILE A 39 3.07 2.85 -12.16
CA ILE A 39 3.32 1.50 -12.68
C ILE A 39 2.04 0.90 -13.30
N HIS A 40 0.90 1.08 -12.63
CA HIS A 40 -0.39 0.52 -13.01
C HIS A 40 -0.89 1.10 -14.35
N VAL A 41 -0.79 2.42 -14.53
CA VAL A 41 -1.19 3.07 -15.79
C VAL A 41 -0.26 2.64 -16.92
N TRP A 42 1.06 2.59 -16.67
CA TRP A 42 2.03 2.10 -17.65
C TRP A 42 1.71 0.67 -18.09
N ASP A 43 1.52 -0.24 -17.13
CA ASP A 43 1.26 -1.64 -17.41
C ASP A 43 -0.07 -1.84 -18.14
N THR A 44 -1.13 -1.19 -17.67
CA THR A 44 -2.46 -1.27 -18.31
C THR A 44 -2.45 -0.68 -19.73
N ALA A 45 -1.63 0.35 -20.00
CA ALA A 45 -1.47 0.88 -21.35
C ALA A 45 -0.83 -0.16 -22.31
N ASN A 46 0.07 -1.02 -21.81
CA ASN A 46 0.68 -2.06 -22.62
C ASN A 46 -0.33 -3.11 -23.10
N ALA A 47 -1.51 -3.24 -22.47
CA ALA A 47 -2.59 -4.07 -23.00
C ALA A 47 -2.99 -3.69 -24.44
N HIS A 48 -2.81 -2.43 -24.82
CA HIS A 48 -3.02 -1.95 -26.18
C HIS A 48 -1.70 -1.85 -26.98
N PHE A 49 -0.67 -1.24 -26.40
CA PHE A 49 0.55 -0.89 -27.15
C PHE A 49 1.53 -2.05 -27.32
N TYR A 50 1.65 -2.93 -26.31
CA TYR A 50 2.58 -4.06 -26.30
C TYR A 50 1.95 -5.29 -25.62
N PRO A 51 1.00 -5.96 -26.29
CA PRO A 51 0.19 -7.02 -25.66
C PRO A 51 1.01 -8.19 -25.10
N GLU A 52 2.13 -8.53 -25.72
CA GLU A 52 3.05 -9.58 -25.23
C GLU A 52 3.70 -9.20 -23.90
N LEU A 53 4.16 -7.94 -23.77
CA LEU A 53 4.71 -7.43 -22.50
C LEU A 53 3.63 -7.38 -21.42
N TYR A 54 2.40 -7.02 -21.77
CA TYR A 54 1.28 -7.04 -20.83
C TYR A 54 0.96 -8.45 -20.33
N ALA A 55 0.94 -9.44 -21.23
CA ALA A 55 0.73 -10.84 -20.85
C ALA A 55 1.83 -11.35 -19.90
N TRP A 56 3.09 -10.98 -20.17
CA TRP A 56 4.21 -11.28 -19.29
C TRP A 56 4.07 -10.58 -17.92
N SER A 57 3.70 -9.29 -17.88
CA SER A 57 3.48 -8.56 -16.63
C SER A 57 2.39 -9.19 -15.75
N ILE A 58 1.26 -9.61 -16.35
CA ILE A 58 0.20 -10.31 -15.60
C ILE A 58 0.74 -11.63 -15.02
N ALA A 59 1.57 -12.36 -15.77
CA ALA A 59 2.22 -13.56 -15.27
C ALA A 59 3.21 -13.24 -14.14
N LEU A 60 3.88 -12.09 -14.20
CA LEU A 60 4.82 -11.64 -13.17
C LEU A 60 4.11 -11.25 -11.88
N PHE A 61 2.96 -10.55 -11.95
CA PHE A 61 2.19 -10.15 -10.76
C PHE A 61 1.65 -11.34 -9.97
N LYS A 62 1.52 -12.48 -10.63
CA LYS A 62 1.23 -13.78 -10.00
C LYS A 62 2.41 -14.34 -9.18
N HIS A 63 3.56 -13.69 -9.11
CA HIS A 63 4.68 -14.13 -8.28
C HIS A 63 4.48 -13.73 -6.79
N PRO A 64 4.90 -14.56 -5.82
CA PRO A 64 4.77 -14.29 -4.37
C PRO A 64 5.17 -12.89 -3.90
N LEU A 65 6.24 -12.34 -4.47
CA LEU A 65 6.71 -10.99 -4.12
C LEU A 65 5.67 -9.91 -4.45
N PHE A 66 4.97 -10.05 -5.58
CA PHE A 66 3.93 -9.10 -5.99
C PHE A 66 2.66 -9.28 -5.19
N ALA A 67 2.30 -10.51 -4.78
CA ALA A 67 1.18 -10.74 -3.87
C ALA A 67 1.36 -10.01 -2.51
N VAL A 68 2.58 -9.98 -1.96
CA VAL A 68 2.88 -9.16 -0.77
C VAL A 68 2.71 -7.67 -1.08
N GLY A 69 3.17 -7.23 -2.25
CA GLY A 69 2.98 -5.88 -2.75
C GLY A 69 1.51 -5.47 -2.87
N GLU A 70 0.67 -6.34 -3.43
CA GLU A 70 -0.78 -6.12 -3.58
C GLU A 70 -1.48 -5.94 -2.23
N ILE A 71 -1.17 -6.80 -1.24
CA ILE A 71 -1.67 -6.64 0.14
C ILE A 71 -1.20 -5.31 0.74
N GLY A 72 0.06 -4.94 0.50
CA GLY A 72 0.62 -3.66 0.95
C GLY A 72 -0.06 -2.44 0.32
N VAL A 73 -0.31 -2.46 -0.98
CA VAL A 73 -1.04 -1.40 -1.70
C VAL A 73 -2.48 -1.31 -1.22
N MET A 74 -3.15 -2.44 -1.00
CA MET A 74 -4.51 -2.47 -0.41
C MET A 74 -4.54 -1.79 0.96
N ALA A 75 -3.56 -2.10 1.83
CA ALA A 75 -3.42 -1.44 3.12
C ALA A 75 -3.19 0.08 2.97
N ALA A 76 -2.33 0.48 2.04
CA ALA A 76 -2.03 1.88 1.78
C ALA A 76 -3.28 2.65 1.33
N VAL A 77 -4.03 2.13 0.35
CA VAL A 77 -5.26 2.74 -0.18
C VAL A 77 -6.31 2.91 0.92
N LEU A 78 -6.62 1.85 1.67
CA LEU A 78 -7.64 1.90 2.73
C LEU A 78 -7.29 2.91 3.82
N TYR A 79 -6.04 2.87 4.31
CA TYR A 79 -5.59 3.81 5.32
C TYR A 79 -5.60 5.25 4.81
N HIS A 80 -5.10 5.47 3.58
CA HIS A 80 -5.04 6.80 2.97
C HIS A 80 -6.43 7.41 2.83
N ALA A 81 -7.40 6.62 2.34
CA ALA A 81 -8.78 7.06 2.19
C ALA A 81 -9.43 7.41 3.55
N PHE A 82 -9.38 6.50 4.53
CA PHE A 82 -10.00 6.75 5.83
C PHE A 82 -9.36 7.91 6.59
N ASN A 83 -8.03 8.00 6.61
CA ASN A 83 -7.36 9.12 7.26
C ASN A 83 -7.53 10.43 6.49
N GLY A 84 -7.59 10.40 5.15
CA GLY A 84 -7.91 11.55 4.32
C GLY A 84 -9.29 12.12 4.64
N ILE A 85 -10.33 11.26 4.69
CA ILE A 85 -11.69 11.66 5.09
C ILE A 85 -11.69 12.27 6.51
N ARG A 86 -10.98 11.67 7.46
CA ARG A 86 -10.83 12.23 8.81
C ARG A 86 -10.26 13.65 8.77
N ILE A 87 -9.17 13.86 8.03
CA ILE A 87 -8.52 15.18 7.93
C ILE A 87 -9.51 16.18 7.31
N THR A 88 -10.13 15.83 6.18
CA THR A 88 -11.13 16.66 5.50
C THR A 88 -12.26 17.09 6.44
N ILE A 89 -12.82 16.16 7.23
CA ILE A 89 -13.88 16.49 8.21
C ILE A 89 -13.39 17.47 9.27
N LEU A 90 -12.17 17.29 9.79
CA LEU A 90 -11.60 18.18 10.80
C LEU A 90 -11.24 19.56 10.24
N ASP A 91 -10.89 19.65 8.96
CA ASP A 91 -10.62 20.91 8.27
C ASP A 91 -11.92 21.68 7.99
N PHE A 92 -13.02 20.99 7.67
CA PHE A 92 -14.35 21.63 7.53
C PHE A 92 -14.94 22.10 8.87
N LYS A 93 -14.60 21.47 9.99
CA LYS A 93 -15.02 21.91 11.33
C LYS A 93 -13.86 21.95 12.32
N PRO A 94 -13.06 23.04 12.33
CA PRO A 94 -11.83 23.11 13.11
C PRO A 94 -12.01 22.93 14.63
N GLU A 95 -13.18 23.27 15.18
CA GLU A 95 -13.54 23.02 16.59
C GLU A 95 -13.41 21.55 17.01
N TRP A 96 -13.48 20.61 16.06
CA TRP A 96 -13.38 19.19 16.30
C TRP A 96 -11.95 18.67 16.43
N TRP A 97 -10.92 19.50 16.16
CA TRP A 97 -9.52 19.12 16.38
C TRP A 97 -9.21 18.72 17.84
N LYS A 98 -10.02 19.17 18.81
CA LYS A 98 -9.96 18.69 20.21
C LYS A 98 -10.17 17.18 20.35
N TYR A 99 -10.84 16.54 19.38
CA TYR A 99 -11.09 15.10 19.33
C TYR A 99 -10.09 14.33 18.47
N GLN A 100 -8.96 14.92 18.07
CA GLN A 100 -8.00 14.32 17.13
C GLN A 100 -7.53 12.90 17.51
N LYS A 101 -7.39 12.60 18.81
CA LYS A 101 -6.95 11.28 19.28
C LYS A 101 -8.05 10.23 19.08
N ARG A 102 -9.29 10.60 19.41
CA ARG A 102 -10.46 9.74 19.25
C ARG A 102 -10.75 9.47 17.78
N SER A 103 -10.70 10.51 16.94
CA SER A 103 -10.90 10.34 15.50
C SER A 103 -9.80 9.50 14.85
N ALA A 104 -8.54 9.64 15.28
CA ALA A 104 -7.45 8.77 14.80
C ALA A 104 -7.66 7.30 15.21
N ALA A 105 -8.11 7.04 16.44
CA ALA A 105 -8.43 5.68 16.88
C ALA A 105 -9.59 5.06 16.07
N ILE A 106 -10.63 5.85 15.77
CA ILE A 106 -11.75 5.41 14.91
C ILE A 106 -11.22 5.01 13.53
N VAL A 107 -10.33 5.80 12.92
CA VAL A 107 -9.71 5.45 11.63
C VAL A 107 -8.97 4.12 11.70
N TRP A 108 -8.19 3.88 12.76
CA TRP A 108 -7.49 2.60 12.93
C TRP A 108 -8.43 1.41 13.14
N ILE A 109 -9.52 1.60 13.88
CA ILE A 109 -10.55 0.56 14.08
C ILE A 109 -11.24 0.25 12.76
N LEU A 110 -11.67 1.26 12.00
CA LEU A 110 -12.31 1.07 10.68
C LEU A 110 -11.35 0.44 9.68
N PHE A 111 -10.09 0.90 9.67
CA PHE A 111 -9.03 0.28 8.87
C PHE A 111 -8.90 -1.20 9.21
N ALA A 112 -8.73 -1.57 10.48
CA ALA A 112 -8.58 -2.98 10.86
C ALA A 112 -9.84 -3.80 10.54
N ALA A 113 -11.03 -3.26 10.80
CA ALA A 113 -12.29 -3.94 10.55
C ALA A 113 -12.50 -4.29 9.07
N VAL A 114 -12.01 -3.44 8.15
CA VAL A 114 -12.13 -3.66 6.69
C VAL A 114 -10.91 -4.39 6.13
N PHE A 115 -9.70 -3.98 6.51
CA PHE A 115 -8.46 -4.54 5.98
C PHE A 115 -8.21 -5.97 6.44
N VAL A 116 -8.48 -6.33 7.70
CA VAL A 116 -8.22 -7.68 8.20
C VAL A 116 -8.98 -8.75 7.41
N PRO A 117 -10.31 -8.68 7.21
CA PRO A 117 -11.01 -9.70 6.43
C PRO A 117 -10.56 -9.73 4.97
N ILE A 118 -10.32 -8.57 4.34
CA ILE A 118 -9.81 -8.50 2.95
C ILE A 118 -8.40 -9.10 2.85
N GLY A 119 -7.51 -8.73 3.76
CA GLY A 119 -6.13 -9.23 3.79
C GLY A 119 -6.06 -10.73 4.07
N ILE A 120 -6.93 -11.25 4.94
CA ILE A 120 -7.07 -12.70 5.15
C ILE A 120 -7.53 -13.38 3.86
N TYR A 121 -8.56 -12.83 3.20
CA TYR A 121 -9.05 -13.38 1.93
C TYR A 121 -7.94 -13.43 0.86
N MET A 122 -7.25 -12.31 0.65
CA MET A 122 -6.12 -12.22 -0.29
C MET A 122 -5.00 -13.22 0.05
N LEU A 123 -4.66 -13.36 1.34
CA LEU A 123 -3.63 -14.29 1.79
C LEU A 123 -4.04 -15.75 1.59
N VAL A 124 -5.29 -16.11 1.89
CA VAL A 124 -5.81 -17.47 1.71
C VAL A 124 -5.86 -17.85 0.24
N GLU A 125 -6.36 -16.96 -0.61
CA GLU A 125 -6.39 -17.18 -2.06
C GLU A 125 -4.98 -17.34 -2.64
N PHE A 126 -4.06 -16.46 -2.24
CA PHE A 126 -2.66 -16.54 -2.65
C PHE A 126 -1.99 -17.84 -2.21
N THR A 127 -2.13 -18.21 -0.94
CA THR A 127 -1.51 -19.43 -0.38
C THR A 127 -2.15 -20.70 -0.95
N GLY A 128 -3.45 -20.71 -1.19
CA GLY A 128 -4.15 -21.80 -1.89
C GLY A 128 -3.61 -22.00 -3.32
N ARG A 129 -3.43 -20.91 -4.07
CA ARG A 129 -2.85 -20.96 -5.41
C ARG A 129 -1.39 -21.41 -5.42
N CYS A 130 -0.55 -20.91 -4.51
CA CYS A 130 0.83 -21.41 -4.42
C CYS A 130 0.87 -22.87 -3.95
N GLY A 131 -0.06 -23.29 -3.09
CA GLY A 131 -0.19 -24.68 -2.66
C GLY A 131 -0.48 -25.64 -3.82
N SER A 132 -1.30 -25.23 -4.79
CA SER A 132 -1.58 -26.04 -5.98
C SER A 132 -0.42 -26.06 -7.00
N LEU A 133 0.36 -24.98 -7.09
CA LEU A 133 1.49 -24.87 -8.02
C LEU A 133 2.81 -25.45 -7.47
N GLY A 134 2.94 -25.62 -6.16
CA GLY A 134 4.18 -26.08 -5.52
C GLY A 134 5.39 -25.21 -5.87
N ALA A 135 6.48 -25.83 -6.31
CA ALA A 135 7.72 -25.13 -6.66
C ALA A 135 7.56 -24.14 -7.83
N ALA A 136 6.57 -24.35 -8.71
CA ALA A 136 6.31 -23.47 -9.84
C ALA A 136 5.86 -22.07 -9.40
N CYS A 137 5.31 -21.90 -8.18
CA CYS A 137 4.89 -20.59 -7.69
C CYS A 137 6.05 -19.58 -7.56
N TRP A 138 7.29 -20.08 -7.38
CA TRP A 138 8.49 -19.26 -7.18
C TRP A 138 9.28 -19.00 -8.46
N GLN A 139 8.77 -19.46 -9.61
CA GLN A 139 9.44 -19.26 -10.88
C GLN A 139 9.06 -17.90 -11.48
N PHE A 140 10.06 -17.12 -11.88
CA PHE A 140 9.83 -15.91 -12.64
C PHE A 140 9.49 -16.27 -14.10
N PRO A 141 8.41 -15.71 -14.68
CA PRO A 141 8.09 -15.92 -16.08
C PRO A 141 9.20 -15.32 -16.96
N ARG A 142 9.55 -16.01 -18.05
CA ARG A 142 10.53 -15.48 -19.00
C ARG A 142 9.79 -14.70 -20.08
N VAL A 143 10.36 -13.57 -20.53
CA VAL A 143 9.75 -12.78 -21.61
C VAL A 143 9.67 -13.59 -22.91
N SER A 144 10.63 -14.48 -23.15
CA SER A 144 10.65 -15.39 -24.31
C SER A 144 9.44 -16.31 -24.40
N ASP A 145 8.74 -16.56 -23.30
CA ASP A 145 7.57 -17.44 -23.28
C ASP A 145 6.32 -16.75 -23.89
N PHE A 146 6.42 -15.43 -24.14
CA PHE A 146 5.31 -14.58 -24.60
C PHE A 146 5.60 -13.88 -25.94
N THR A 147 6.84 -13.96 -26.44
CA THR A 147 7.26 -13.40 -27.71
C THR A 147 7.41 -14.54 -28.72
N GLY A 148 6.46 -14.69 -29.65
CA GLY A 148 6.41 -15.79 -30.62
C GLY A 148 5.81 -15.37 -31.95
#